data_AF-A0A942GDD8-F1
#
_entry.id   AF-A0A942GDD8-F1
#
_cell.length_a   1.000
_cell.length_b   1.000
_cell.length_c   1.000
_cell.angle_alpha   90.00
_cell.angle_beta   90.00
_cell.angle_gamma   90.00
#
_symmetry.space_group_name_H-M   'P 1'
#
loop_
_entity.id
_entity.type
_entity.pdbx_description
1 polymer ?
#
loop_
_entity_poly.entity_id
_entity_poly.type
_entity_poly.pdbx_seq_one_letter_code
_entity_poly.pdbx_strand_id
1 'polypeptide(L)'
;MKNKASLSIIFITVFIDLMGFGILIPILPTFASKNLNISDFGIGAIVAIYSLIQFFFNPILGRLSDRIGRRPVILATQLLTALSYLMFSYSNSFLILFLSRMLAGFGGSNIGVAQAYIAD
;
A
#
# COMPACT_ATOMS: atom_id res chain seq x y z
N MET A 1 -4.49 26.61 -14.60
CA MET A 1 -3.86 25.62 -15.50
C MET A 1 -3.37 24.46 -14.64
N LYS A 2 -4.05 23.31 -14.65
CA LYS A 2 -3.54 22.08 -14.01
C LYS A 2 -2.12 21.84 -14.53
N ASN A 3 -1.13 21.92 -13.66
CA ASN A 3 0.27 21.82 -14.07
C ASN A 3 0.49 20.38 -14.58
N LYS A 4 0.77 20.19 -15.88
CA LYS A 4 0.91 18.87 -16.51
C LYS A 4 1.84 17.94 -15.71
N ALA A 5 2.87 18.52 -15.07
CA ALA A 5 3.79 17.82 -14.18
C ALA A 5 3.11 17.13 -12.98
N SER A 6 2.07 17.72 -12.37
CA SER A 6 1.41 17.12 -11.20
C SER A 6 0.56 15.91 -11.56
N LEU A 7 -0.07 15.93 -12.73
CA LEU A 7 -0.86 14.81 -13.24
C LEU A 7 0.05 13.60 -13.57
N SER A 8 1.20 13.86 -14.20
CA SER A 8 2.19 12.82 -14.51
C SER A 8 2.77 12.17 -13.25
N ILE A 9 3.04 12.95 -12.20
CA ILE A 9 3.55 12.40 -10.93
C ILE A 9 2.55 11.43 -10.32
N ILE A 10 1.27 11.80 -10.26
CA ILE A 10 0.23 10.95 -9.66
C ILE A 10 0.00 9.70 -10.49
N PHE A 11 -0.01 9.84 -11.82
CA PHE A 11 -0.09 8.69 -12.71
C PHE A 11 1.04 7.70 -12.44
N ILE A 12 2.29 8.18 -12.35
CA ILE A 12 3.45 7.33 -12.05
C ILE A 12 3.31 6.68 -10.66
N THR A 13 2.87 7.42 -9.65
CA THR A 13 2.66 6.87 -8.30
C THR A 13 1.65 5.73 -8.30
N VAL A 14 0.46 5.96 -8.88
CA VAL A 14 -0.60 4.94 -8.96
C VAL A 14 -0.13 3.74 -9.79
N PHE A 15 0.62 3.98 -10.87
CA PHE A 15 1.20 2.92 -11.69
C PHE A 15 2.17 2.05 -10.88
N ILE A 16 3.09 2.67 -10.12
CA ILE A 16 4.04 1.94 -9.26
C ILE A 16 3.29 1.11 -8.21
N ASP A 17 2.22 1.65 -7.63
CA ASP A 17 1.42 0.95 -6.63
C ASP A 17 0.72 -0.29 -7.20
N LEU A 18 0.06 -0.13 -8.35
CA LEU A 18 -0.62 -1.24 -9.02
C LEU A 18 0.38 -2.31 -9.49
N MET A 19 1.54 -1.90 -9.97
CA MET A 19 2.62 -2.80 -10.35
C MET A 19 3.15 -3.59 -9.15
N GLY A 20 3.47 -2.91 -8.04
CA GLY A 20 3.95 -3.55 -6.82
C GLY A 20 2.94 -4.53 -6.24
N PHE A 21 1.66 -4.15 -6.21
CA PHE A 21 0.56 -5.01 -5.78
C PHE A 21 0.42 -6.24 -6.71
N GLY A 22 0.43 -6.03 -8.03
CA GLY A 22 0.33 -7.11 -9.02
C GLY A 22 1.47 -8.12 -8.93
N ILE A 23 2.69 -7.66 -8.68
CA ILE A 23 3.87 -8.52 -8.46
C ILE A 23 3.72 -9.31 -7.15
N LEU A 24 3.13 -8.73 -6.11
CA LEU A 24 3.03 -9.36 -4.80
C LEU A 24 2.01 -10.51 -4.73
N ILE A 25 0.93 -10.46 -5.49
CA ILE A 25 -0.15 -11.47 -5.47
C ILE A 25 0.39 -12.91 -5.62
N PRO A 26 1.22 -13.24 -6.63
CA PRO A 26 1.77 -14.60 -6.76
C PRO A 26 2.95 -14.88 -5.82
N ILE A 27 3.72 -13.84 -5.46
CA ILE A 27 4.95 -14.00 -4.67
C ILE A 27 4.63 -14.27 -3.20
N LEU A 28 3.68 -13.56 -2.62
CA LEU A 28 3.41 -13.60 -1.18
C LEU A 28 3.01 -15.00 -0.69
N PRO A 29 2.05 -15.72 -1.30
CA PRO A 29 1.68 -17.05 -0.85
C PRO A 29 2.83 -18.04 -1.00
N THR A 30 3.55 -17.96 -2.11
CA THR A 30 4.69 -18.85 -2.40
C THR A 30 5.82 -18.65 -1.39
N PHE A 31 6.16 -17.40 -1.09
CA PHE A 31 7.19 -17.05 -0.11
C PHE A 31 6.78 -17.45 1.31
N ALA A 32 5.56 -17.10 1.72
CA ALA A 32 5.06 -17.42 3.06
C ALA A 32 4.98 -18.93 3.31
N SER A 33 4.55 -19.71 2.32
CA SER A 33 4.47 -21.16 2.42
C SER A 33 5.86 -21.82 2.34
N LYS A 34 6.63 -21.57 1.27
CA LYS A 34 7.87 -22.32 1.01
C LYS A 34 9.06 -21.88 1.85
N ASN A 35 9.18 -20.59 2.15
CA ASN A 35 10.35 -20.05 2.86
C ASN A 35 10.11 -19.95 4.37
N LEU A 36 8.87 -19.67 4.78
CA LEU A 36 8.54 -19.42 6.18
C LEU A 36 7.67 -20.52 6.82
N ASN A 37 7.24 -21.52 6.04
CA ASN A 37 6.36 -22.61 6.49
C ASN A 37 5.09 -22.11 7.20
N ILE A 38 4.55 -20.97 6.75
CA ILE A 38 3.33 -20.38 7.29
C ILE A 38 2.13 -21.19 6.77
N SER A 39 1.18 -21.51 7.66
CA SER A 39 -0.04 -22.22 7.32
C SER A 39 -0.95 -21.43 6.37
N ASP A 40 -1.80 -22.11 5.61
CA ASP A 40 -2.73 -21.48 4.66
C ASP A 40 -3.64 -20.45 5.34
N PHE A 41 -4.08 -20.75 6.57
CA PHE A 41 -4.84 -19.79 7.39
C PHE A 41 -4.03 -18.53 7.70
N GLY A 42 -2.74 -18.68 8.04
CA GLY A 42 -1.84 -17.55 8.28
C GLY A 42 -1.61 -16.71 7.03
N ILE A 43 -1.46 -17.34 5.86
CA ILE A 43 -1.37 -16.64 4.58
C ILE A 43 -2.66 -15.85 4.31
N GLY A 44 -3.82 -16.47 4.53
CA GLY A 44 -5.12 -15.82 4.44
C GLY A 44 -5.20 -14.58 5.35
N ALA A 45 -4.74 -14.69 6.59
CA ALA A 45 -4.72 -13.57 7.54
C ALA A 45 -3.80 -12.43 7.08
N ILE A 46 -2.62 -12.74 6.52
CA ILE A 46 -1.66 -11.77 5.98
C ILE A 46 -2.25 -11.01 4.77
N VAL A 47 -2.99 -11.69 3.90
CA VAL A 47 -3.68 -11.04 2.78
C VAL A 47 -4.86 -10.20 3.30
N ALA A 48 -5.65 -10.74 4.22
CA ALA A 48 -6.83 -10.07 4.75
C ALA A 48 -6.49 -8.79 5.54
N ILE A 49 -5.41 -8.80 6.33
CA ILE A 49 -5.04 -7.63 7.14
C ILE A 49 -4.69 -6.42 6.28
N TYR A 50 -4.06 -6.64 5.12
CA TYR A 50 -3.79 -5.56 4.15
C TYR A 50 -5.09 -4.87 3.74
N SER A 51 -6.09 -5.65 3.29
CA SER A 51 -7.39 -5.12 2.87
C SER A 51 -8.17 -4.51 4.03
N LEU A 52 -8.07 -5.07 5.23
CA LEU A 52 -8.74 -4.55 6.43
C LEU A 52 -8.20 -3.17 6.80
N ILE A 53 -6.89 -3.02 6.89
CA ILE A 53 -6.26 -1.71 7.14
C ILE A 53 -6.62 -0.75 6.01
N GLN A 54 -6.54 -1.20 4.75
CA GLN A 54 -6.85 -0.34 3.62
C GLN A 54 -8.29 0.20 3.70
N PHE A 55 -9.26 -0.65 4.03
CA PHE A 55 -10.67 -0.32 4.17
C PHE A 55 -10.91 0.77 5.22
N PHE A 56 -10.32 0.66 6.41
CA PHE A 56 -10.52 1.65 7.47
C PHE A 56 -9.79 2.97 7.19
N PHE A 57 -8.59 2.92 6.62
CA PHE A 57 -7.75 4.11 6.47
C PHE A 57 -7.99 4.89 5.17
N ASN A 58 -8.58 4.27 4.14
CA ASN A 58 -8.91 4.97 2.89
C ASN A 58 -9.80 6.22 3.10
N PRO A 59 -10.94 6.17 3.82
CA PRO A 59 -11.74 7.38 4.08
C PRO A 59 -11.03 8.39 4.99
N ILE A 60 -10.17 7.92 5.92
CA ILE A 60 -9.43 8.78 6.85
C ILE A 60 -8.37 9.59 6.09
N LEU A 61 -7.59 8.94 5.23
CA LEU A 61 -6.57 9.58 4.43
C LEU A 61 -7.18 10.49 3.35
N GLY A 62 -8.34 10.13 2.80
CA GLY A 62 -9.15 11.02 1.95
C GLY A 62 -9.41 12.36 2.63
N ARG A 63 -10.06 12.32 3.80
CA ARG A 63 -10.37 13.53 4.59
C ARG A 63 -9.14 14.29 5.05
N LEU A 64 -8.06 13.59 5.39
CA LEU A 64 -6.80 14.22 5.77
C LEU A 64 -6.20 14.98 4.59
N SER A 65 -6.23 14.38 3.40
CA SER A 65 -5.71 14.97 2.16
C SER A 65 -6.44 16.25 1.76
N ASP A 66 -7.74 16.34 2.04
CA ASP A 66 -8.53 17.54 1.77
C ASP A 66 -8.11 18.70 2.69
N ARG A 67 -7.58 18.42 3.90
CA ARG A 67 -7.17 19.44 4.88
C ARG A 67 -5.73 19.93 4.71
N ILE A 68 -4.78 19.01 4.55
CA ILE A 68 -3.34 19.34 4.49
C ILE A 68 -2.80 19.40 3.06
N GLY A 69 -3.67 19.17 2.07
CA GLY A 69 -3.33 19.07 0.67
C GLY A 69 -3.03 17.63 0.25
N ARG A 70 -3.38 17.33 -1.00
CA ARG A 70 -3.30 15.98 -1.56
C ARG A 70 -1.86 15.49 -1.76
N ARG A 71 -0.96 16.37 -2.22
CA ARG A 71 0.44 16.02 -2.56
C ARG A 71 1.25 15.51 -1.35
N PRO A 72 1.27 16.17 -0.18
CA PRO A 72 1.98 15.66 1.00
C PRO A 72 1.49 14.27 1.46
N VAL A 73 0.17 14.04 1.41
CA VAL A 73 -0.42 12.74 1.81
C VAL A 73 0.00 11.62 0.86
N ILE A 74 -0.04 11.86 -0.46
CA ILE A 74 0.41 10.87 -1.45
C ILE A 74 1.89 10.53 -1.24
N LEU A 75 2.76 11.52 -1.03
CA LEU A 75 4.18 11.27 -0.82
C LEU A 75 4.46 10.53 0.50
N ALA A 76 3.80 10.91 1.60
CA ALA A 76 3.99 10.27 2.89
C ALA A 76 3.53 8.80 2.87
N THR A 77 2.38 8.53 2.25
CA THR A 77 1.87 7.17 2.08
C THR A 77 2.78 6.34 1.19
N GLN A 78 3.34 6.93 0.13
CA GLN A 78 4.28 6.22 -0.74
C GLN A 78 5.60 5.86 -0.06
N LEU A 79 6.12 6.75 0.78
CA LEU A 79 7.28 6.46 1.61
C LEU A 79 6.99 5.31 2.58
N LEU A 80 5.80 5.27 3.17
CA LEU A 80 5.40 4.19 4.06
C LEU A 80 5.26 2.86 3.30
N THR A 81 4.67 2.87 2.10
CA THR A 81 4.60 1.69 1.24
C THR A 81 5.99 1.17 0.90
N ALA A 82 6.93 2.05 0.55
CA ALA A 82 8.32 1.67 0.29
C ALA A 82 8.98 1.01 1.52
N LEU A 83 8.81 1.60 2.71
CA LEU A 83 9.32 1.03 3.95
C LEU A 83 8.70 -0.33 4.25
N SER A 84 7.40 -0.50 3.96
CA SER A 84 6.70 -1.78 4.13
C SER A 84 7.26 -2.88 3.23
N TYR A 85 7.67 -2.55 2.00
CA TYR A 85 8.32 -3.50 1.09
C TYR A 85 9.73 -3.85 1.52
N LEU A 86 10.48 -2.89 2.05
CA LEU A 86 11.77 -3.19 2.69
C LEU A 86 11.58 -4.15 3.86
N MET A 87 10.61 -3.89 4.74
CA MET A 87 10.30 -4.76 5.88
C MET A 87 9.88 -6.17 5.43
N PHE A 88 9.11 -6.29 4.35
CA PHE A 88 8.78 -7.57 3.73
C PHE A 88 10.01 -8.31 3.20
N SER A 89 10.93 -7.58 2.55
CA SER A 89 12.16 -8.16 2.01
C SER A 89 13.05 -8.79 3.08
N TYR A 90 13.00 -8.25 4.31
CA TYR A 90 13.73 -8.80 5.47
C TYR A 90 12.85 -9.68 6.39
N SER A 91 11.65 -10.06 5.94
CA SER A 91 10.75 -10.85 6.79
C SER A 91 11.21 -12.30 6.93
N ASN A 92 11.41 -12.73 8.18
CA ASN A 92 11.83 -14.09 8.54
C ASN A 92 10.80 -14.81 9.42
N SER A 93 9.64 -14.19 9.67
CA SER A 93 8.61 -14.75 10.52
C SER A 93 7.23 -14.21 10.14
N PHE A 94 6.18 -14.93 10.56
CA PHE A 94 4.80 -14.52 10.38
C PHE A 94 4.55 -13.10 10.89
N LEU A 95 5.06 -12.75 12.07
CA LEU A 95 4.77 -11.46 12.71
C LEU A 95 5.38 -10.28 11.93
N ILE A 96 6.63 -10.40 11.47
CA ILE A 96 7.27 -9.35 10.66
C ILE A 96 6.53 -9.20 9.33
N LEU A 97 6.15 -10.33 8.72
CA LEU A 97 5.42 -10.33 7.46
C LEU A 97 4.02 -9.69 7.62
N PHE A 98 3.30 -10.02 8.69
CA PHE A 98 2.00 -9.46 9.04
C PHE A 98 2.06 -7.94 9.28
N LEU A 99 3.04 -7.48 10.07
CA LEU A 99 3.27 -6.05 10.30
C LEU A 99 3.64 -5.31 9.02
N SER A 100 4.46 -5.91 8.16
CA SER A 100 4.77 -5.33 6.84
C SER A 100 3.51 -5.14 5.99
N ARG A 101 2.53 -6.05 6.09
CA ARG A 101 1.24 -5.92 5.38
C ARG A 101 0.33 -4.88 5.99
N MET A 102 0.33 -4.72 7.31
CA MET A 102 -0.40 -3.63 7.95
C MET A 102 0.12 -2.28 7.49
N LEU A 103 1.44 -2.08 7.48
CA LEU A 103 2.06 -0.85 7.00
C LEU A 103 1.78 -0.60 5.51
N ALA A 104 1.88 -1.66 4.69
CA ALA A 104 1.54 -1.58 3.27
C ALA A 104 0.07 -1.21 3.06
N GLY A 105 -0.85 -1.76 3.87
CA GLY A 105 -2.29 -1.46 3.79
C GLY A 105 -2.58 0.00 4.09
N PHE A 106 -1.91 0.58 5.08
CA PHE A 106 -2.03 2.01 5.40
C PHE A 106 -1.44 2.87 4.28
N GLY A 107 -0.25 2.52 3.76
CA GLY A 107 0.36 3.23 2.63
C GLY A 107 -0.48 3.16 1.35
N GLY A 108 -1.09 1.99 1.09
CA GLY A 108 -1.98 1.75 -0.06
C GLY A 108 -3.37 2.38 0.06
N SER A 109 -3.71 3.03 1.18
CA SER A 109 -4.99 3.75 1.37
C SER A 109 -5.04 5.11 0.67
N ASN A 110 -4.13 5.41 -0.25
CA ASN A 110 -4.05 6.69 -0.96
C ASN A 110 -4.78 6.71 -2.33
N ILE A 111 -5.32 5.57 -2.79
CA ILE A 111 -6.00 5.46 -4.09
C ILE A 111 -7.18 6.44 -4.20
N GLY A 112 -7.98 6.59 -3.14
CA GLY A 112 -9.07 7.56 -3.11
C GLY A 112 -8.59 9.01 -3.20
N VAL A 113 -7.44 9.32 -2.60
CA VAL A 113 -6.80 10.65 -2.66
C VAL A 113 -6.34 10.95 -4.09
N ALA A 114 -5.75 9.96 -4.77
CA ALA A 114 -5.29 10.08 -6.14
C ALA A 114 -6.45 10.26 -7.13
N GLN A 115 -7.54 9.51 -6.99
CA GLN A 115 -8.74 9.65 -7.84
C GLN A 115 -9.35 11.04 -7.70
N ALA A 116 -9.49 11.53 -6.47
CA ALA A 116 -10.06 12.85 -6.23
C ALA A 116 -9.10 13.98 -6.65
N TYR A 117 -7.77 13.76 -6.65
CA TYR A 117 -6.84 14.70 -7.28
C TYR A 117 -7.04 14.82 -8.79
N ILE A 118 -7.32 13.71 -9.48
CA ILE A 118 -7.51 13.72 -10.93
C ILE A 118 -8.81 14.48 -11.28
N ALA A 119 -9.84 14.30 -10.46
CA ALA A 119 -11.13 14.96 -10.60
C ALA A 119 -11.06 16.48 -10.36
N ASP A 120 -10.41 16.91 -9.26
CA ASP A 120 -10.16 18.33 -8.91
C ASP A 120 -9.23 19.01 -9.90
#